data_AF-A0AAP7A0C6-F1
#
_entry.id   AF-A0AAP7A0C6-F1
#
_cell.length_a   1.000
_cell.length_b   1.000
_cell.length_c   1.000
_cell.angle_alpha   90.00
_cell.angle_beta   90.00
_cell.angle_gamma   90.00
#
_symmetry.space_group_name_H-M   'P 1'
#
loop_
_entity.id
_entity.type
_entity.pdbx_description
1 polymer ?
#
loop_
_entity_poly.entity_id
_entity_poly.type
_entity_poly.pdbx_seq_one_letter_code
_entity_poly.pdbx_strand_id
1 'polypeptide(L)' 'MEQGRRQLLLGTMICKKCGRIIAEQDTEKVIVYYVECNKRDCKEQAVAEREVQYIEA' A
#
# COMPACT_ATOMS: atom_id res chain seq x y z
N MET A 1 29.20 -2.78 -18.49
CA MET A 1 28.53 -2.02 -17.42
C MET A 1 27.18 -2.66 -17.18
N GLU A 2 27.09 -3.55 -16.21
CA GLU A 2 25.82 -4.20 -15.86
C GLU A 2 24.91 -3.13 -15.28
N GLN A 3 23.90 -2.76 -16.06
CA GLN A 3 22.86 -1.83 -15.65
C GLN A 3 22.03 -2.56 -14.61
N GLY A 4 22.48 -2.51 -13.35
CA GLY A 4 21.81 -3.12 -12.22
C GLY A 4 20.36 -2.66 -12.23
N ARG A 5 19.44 -3.58 -12.56
CA ARG A 5 18.01 -3.35 -12.46
C ARG A 5 17.75 -3.10 -10.97
N ARG A 6 17.74 -1.83 -10.54
CA ARG A 6 17.19 -1.47 -9.24
C ARG A 6 15.80 -2.08 -9.22
N GLN A 7 15.57 -3.02 -8.31
CA GLN A 7 14.22 -3.51 -8.04
C GLN A 7 13.46 -2.29 -7.52
N LEU A 8 12.66 -1.67 -8.40
CA LEU A 8 11.70 -0.66 -7.98
C LEU A 8 10.69 -1.40 -7.11
N LEU A 9 10.61 -1.00 -5.84
CA LEU A 9 9.62 -1.52 -4.91
C LEU A 9 8.44 -0.56 -4.93
N LEU A 10 7.23 -1.10 -4.85
CA LEU A 10 6.02 -0.29 -4.88
C LEU A 10 5.66 0.18 -3.47
N GLY A 11 5.59 1.49 -3.31
CA GLY A 11 4.94 2.14 -2.20
C GLY A 11 3.44 2.26 -2.50
N THR A 12 2.57 1.78 -1.61
CA THR A 12 1.12 1.82 -1.78
C THR A 12 0.49 2.80 -0.81
N MET A 13 -0.36 3.70 -1.30
CA MET A 13 -1.16 4.60 -0.48
C MET A 13 -2.57 4.03 -0.33
N ILE A 14 -3.02 3.80 0.90
CA ILE A 14 -4.31 3.18 1.23
C ILE A 14 -5.15 4.16 2.04
N CYS A 15 -6.45 4.20 1.79
CA CYS A 15 -7.34 4.99 2.61
C CYS A 15 -7.54 4.36 3.99
N LYS A 16 -7.23 5.08 5.07
CA LYS A 16 -7.40 4.62 6.45
C LYS A 16 -8.86 4.32 6.85
N LYS A 17 -9.82 4.94 6.15
CA LYS A 17 -11.26 4.79 6.39
C LYS A 17 -11.87 3.66 5.58
N CYS A 18 -11.71 3.69 4.26
CA CYS A 18 -12.40 2.77 3.37
C CYS A 18 -11.50 1.67 2.77
N GLY A 19 -10.24 1.55 3.21
CA GLY A 19 -9.31 0.50 2.79
C GLY A 19 -8.91 0.52 1.31
N ARG A 20 -9.43 1.44 0.50
CA ARG A 20 -9.15 1.50 -0.94
C ARG A 20 -7.73 1.99 -1.21
N ILE A 21 -7.05 1.37 -2.17
CA ILE A 21 -5.79 1.88 -2.72
C ILE A 21 -6.08 3.18 -3.47
N ILE A 22 -5.33 4.23 -3.14
CA ILE A 22 -5.45 5.57 -3.69
C ILE A 22 -4.42 5.78 -4.79
N ALA A 23 -3.19 5.34 -4.55
CA ALA A 23 -2.07 5.49 -5.47
C ALA A 23 -0.97 4.47 -5.17
N GLU A 24 -0.12 4.27 -6.17
CA GLU A 24 1.10 3.49 -6.12
C GLU A 24 2.25 4.38 -6.61
N GLN A 25 3.41 4.29 -5.96
CA GLN A 25 4.58 5.10 -6.30
C GLN A 25 5.84 4.26 -6.18
N ASP A 26 6.82 4.51 -7.05
CA ASP A 26 8.12 3.85 -6.98
C ASP A 26 8.87 4.34 -5.73
N THR A 27 9.27 3.39 -4.89
CA THR A 27 10.02 3.64 -3.66
C THR A 27 11.23 2.72 -3.57
N GLU A 28 12.24 3.14 -2.79
CA GLU A 28 13.42 2.31 -2.55
C GLU A 28 13.11 1.06 -1.72
N LYS A 29 11.99 1.06 -0.97
CA LYS A 29 11.52 -0.01 -0.10
C LYS A 29 10.00 -0.17 -0.23
N VAL A 30 9.46 -1.37 0.00
CA VAL A 30 8.00 -1.56 0.09
C VAL A 30 7.50 -0.78 1.30
N ILE A 31 6.63 0.20 1.08
CA ILE A 31 6.08 1.05 2.13
C ILE A 31 4.57 1.21 1.92
N VAL A 32 3.80 1.08 2.99
CA VAL A 32 2.35 1.34 2.97
C VAL A 32 2.06 2.64 3.71
N TYR A 33 1.40 3.58 3.05
CA TYR A 33 0.98 4.87 3.63
C TYR A 33 -0.53 4.88 3.83
N TYR A 34 -0.99 5.17 5.05
CA TYR A 34 -2.41 5.32 5.35
C TYR A 34 -2.83 6.80 5.34
N VAL A 35 -3.74 7.17 4.45
CA VAL A 35 -4.22 8.56 4.28
C VAL A 35 -5.75 8.62 4.20
N GLU A 36 -6.36 9.82 4.22
CA GLU A 36 -7.81 9.96 4.01
C GLU A 36 -8.10 10.35 2.57
N CYS A 37 -8.99 9.58 1.90
CA CYS A 37 -9.43 9.92 0.56
C CYS A 37 -10.66 10.83 0.60
N ASN A 38 -10.75 11.76 -0.36
CA ASN A 38 -11.90 12.68 -0.51
C ASN A 38 -13.00 12.11 -1.43
N LYS A 39 -13.12 10.79 -1.54
CA LYS A 39 -14.16 10.14 -2.35
C LYS A 39 -15.51 10.31 -1.64
N ARG A 40 -16.57 10.67 -2.39
CA ARG A 40 -17.94 10.82 -1.84
C ARG A 40 -18.48 9.54 -1.19
N ASP A 41 -18.04 8.39 -1.69
CA ASP A 41 -18.40 7.07 -1.15
C ASP A 41 -17.31 6.51 -0.22
N CYS A 42 -16.60 7.38 0.50
CA CYS A 42 -15.66 6.97 1.55
C CYS A 42 -16.46 6.69 2.84
N LYS A 43 -16.68 5.41 3.12
CA LYS A 43 -17.32 4.94 4.36
C LYS A 43 -16.32 4.11 5.15
N GLU A 44 -16.37 4.21 6.47
CA GLU A 44 -15.54 3.41 7.36
C GLU A 44 -15.83 1.93 7.13
N GLN A 45 -14.85 1.22 6.58
CA GLN A 45 -14.89 -0.24 6.54
C GLN A 45 -14.40 -0.73 7.89
N ALA A 46 -15.22 -1.54 8.57
CA ALA A 46 -14.75 -2.34 9.69
C ALA A 46 -13.64 -3.25 9.16
N VAL A 47 -12.39 -2.85 9.40
CA VAL A 47 -11.22 -3.59 8.95
C VAL A 47 -11.19 -4.87 9.77
N ALA A 48 -11.62 -5.97 9.17
CA ALA A 48 -11.33 -7.29 9.72
C ALA A 48 -9.82 -7.44 9.70
N GLU A 49 -9.20 -7.45 10.88
CA GLU A 49 -7.77 -7.69 11.07
C GLU A 49 -7.41 -8.99 10.35
N ARG A 50 -6.86 -8.88 9.13
CA ARG A 50 -6.32 -10.02 8.41
C ARG A 50 -4.90 -10.22 8.89
N GLU A 51 -4.69 -11.28 9.65
CA GLU A 51 -3.40 -11.74 10.13
C GLU A 51 -2.39 -11.79 8.96
N VAL A 52 -1.27 -11.08 9.12
CA VAL A 52 -0.17 -11.11 8.16
C VAL A 52 0.50 -12.48 8.27
N GLN A 53 0.24 -13.37 7.31
CA GLN A 53 1.05 -14.57 7.16
C GLN A 53 2.39 -14.18 6.54
N TYR A 54 3.43 -14.17 7.39
CA TYR A 54 4.81 -14.14 6.92
C TYR A 54 5.08 -15.45 6.20
N ILE A 55 5.40 -15.37 4.91
CA ILE A 55 5.87 -16.51 4.13
C ILE A 55 7.39 -16.55 4.35
N GLU A 56 7.86 -17.44 5.22
CA GLU A 56 9.29 -17.77 5.30
C GLU A 56 9.66 -18.59 4.06
N ALA A 57 10.76 -18.18 3.40
CA ALA A 57 11.27 -18.78 2.16
C ALA A 57 12.19 -19.97 2.42
#